data_AF-A0A1L8CHY7-F1
#
_entry.id   AF-A0A1L8CHY7-F1
#
_cell.length_a   1.000
_cell.length_b   1.000
_cell.length_c   1.000
_cell.angle_alpha   90.00
_cell.angle_beta   90.00
_cell.angle_gamma   90.00
#
_symmetry.space_group_name_H-M   'P 1'
#
loop_
_entity.id
_entity.type
_entity.pdbx_description
1 polymer ?
#
loop_
_entity_poly.entity_id
_entity_poly.type
_entity_poly.pdbx_seq_one_letter_code
_entity_poly.pdbx_strand_id
1 'polypeptide(L)'
;MSIKYCSNCGNQMAYSDIFCSFCGSNQEDNQIIVDKDKISSTDVLKGYFKHLYTIAGCSSRKEYWLGFLWMMIFAVSFHLIWSLSYASLHDSASGVRLLKCYGFVFAFCKYFVSISLIFSMCRRLHDANISGWFLLLFLVPIFGWIVIFVLLCQKSQEEGQRKYGNKKPSKAINHVIGWLLVIIFGLFAGVHEMKTIQFKYEESVNLHRFDMFIQKENEGKYYNYTYNGSNYDH
;
A
#
# COMPACT_ATOMS: atom_id res chain seq x y z
N MET A 1 -19.94 -0.19 25.71
CA MET A 1 -19.43 1.17 26.05
C MET A 1 -19.89 2.11 24.95
N SER A 2 -20.89 2.94 25.25
CA SER A 2 -21.54 3.85 24.30
C SER A 2 -20.59 4.96 23.83
N ILE A 3 -20.71 5.37 22.57
CA ILE A 3 -20.04 6.56 22.04
C ILE A 3 -21.10 7.62 21.77
N LYS A 4 -20.80 8.87 22.15
CA LYS A 4 -21.60 10.04 21.81
C LYS A 4 -21.10 10.62 20.48
N TYR A 5 -22.00 10.83 19.53
CA TYR A 5 -21.71 11.55 18.29
C TYR A 5 -22.48 12.86 18.25
N CYS A 6 -21.89 13.87 17.63
CA CYS A 6 -22.56 15.13 17.36
C CYS A 6 -23.70 14.93 16.35
N SER A 7 -24.91 15.35 16.70
CA SER A 7 -26.09 15.29 15.83
C SER A 7 -26.01 16.16 14.59
N ASN A 8 -25.22 17.25 14.64
CA ASN A 8 -25.07 18.16 13.51
C ASN A 8 -23.97 17.71 12.53
N CYS A 9 -22.78 17.38 13.05
CA CYS A 9 -21.60 17.08 12.21
C CYS A 9 -21.15 15.62 12.19
N GLY A 10 -21.72 14.77 13.05
CA GLY A 10 -21.34 13.36 13.18
C GLY A 10 -19.95 13.13 13.79
N ASN A 11 -19.30 14.16 14.33
CA ASN A 11 -18.01 13.99 15.00
C ASN A 11 -18.18 13.28 16.35
N GLN A 12 -17.21 12.45 16.71
CA GLN A 12 -17.19 11.79 18.01
C GLN A 12 -16.95 12.83 19.13
N MET A 13 -17.64 12.66 20.26
CA MET A 13 -17.59 13.57 21.41
C MET A 13 -17.42 12.78 22.71
N ALA A 14 -16.76 13.38 23.71
CA ALA A 14 -16.74 12.79 25.02
C ALA A 14 -18.16 12.74 25.58
N TYR A 15 -18.47 11.75 26.41
CA TYR A 15 -19.81 11.57 26.95
C TYR A 15 -20.28 12.80 27.75
N SER A 16 -19.34 13.48 28.43
CA SER A 16 -19.56 14.71 29.19
C SER A 16 -19.65 15.98 28.33
N ASP A 17 -19.32 15.94 27.04
CA ASP A 17 -19.27 17.14 26.21
C ASP A 17 -20.69 17.62 25.87
N ILE A 18 -21.00 18.85 26.27
CA ILE A 18 -22.27 19.53 25.97
C ILE A 18 -22.20 20.22 24.59
N PHE A 19 -21.02 20.71 24.21
CA PHE A 19 -20.79 21.39 22.93
C PHE A 19 -19.86 20.59 22.04
N CYS A 20 -20.16 20.54 20.74
CA CYS A 20 -19.25 19.93 19.77
C CYS A 20 -18.04 20.84 19.54
N SER A 21 -16.86 20.38 19.92
CA SER A 21 -15.58 21.05 19.67
C SER A 21 -15.22 21.22 18.18
N PHE A 22 -16.00 20.63 17.27
CA PHE A 22 -15.79 20.71 15.84
C PHE A 22 -16.72 21.71 15.14
N CYS A 23 -18.03 21.62 15.32
CA CYS A 23 -19.00 22.52 14.67
C CYS A 23 -19.61 23.57 15.62
N GLY A 24 -19.29 23.52 16.91
CA GLY A 24 -19.80 24.45 17.92
C GLY A 24 -21.26 24.22 18.31
N SER A 25 -21.94 23.21 17.77
CA SER A 25 -23.36 22.98 18.10
C SER A 25 -23.51 22.44 19.52
N ASN A 26 -24.49 22.98 20.26
CA ASN A 26 -24.95 22.44 21.53
C ASN A 26 -25.64 21.07 21.30
N GLN A 27 -25.48 20.14 22.23
CA GLN A 27 -25.98 18.76 22.17
C GLN A 27 -26.91 18.42 23.36
N GLU A 28 -27.49 19.41 24.04
CA GLU A 28 -28.33 19.24 25.23
C GLU A 28 -29.50 18.26 25.03
N ASP A 29 -30.18 18.25 23.86
CA ASP A 29 -31.44 17.48 23.71
C ASP A 29 -31.47 16.40 22.61
N ASN A 30 -30.44 16.26 21.78
CA ASN A 30 -30.50 15.37 20.61
C ASN A 30 -29.17 14.60 20.42
N GLN A 31 -28.83 13.78 21.41
CA GLN A 31 -27.58 13.03 21.45
C GLN A 31 -27.74 11.72 20.65
N ILE A 32 -26.98 11.55 19.57
CA ILE A 32 -26.92 10.25 18.89
C ILE A 32 -25.94 9.37 19.67
N ILE A 33 -26.48 8.61 20.62
CA ILE A 33 -25.73 7.60 21.36
C ILE A 33 -25.76 6.32 20.54
N VAL A 34 -24.66 6.03 19.85
CA VAL A 34 -24.52 4.81 19.07
C VAL A 34 -23.75 3.80 19.89
N ASP A 35 -24.30 2.60 20.01
CA ASP A 35 -23.54 1.48 20.57
C ASP A 35 -22.37 1.16 19.65
N LYS A 36 -21.15 1.09 20.22
CA LYS A 36 -19.91 0.70 19.52
C LYS A 36 -20.03 -0.61 18.73
N ASP A 37 -21.01 -1.43 19.09
CA ASP A 37 -21.23 -2.78 18.57
C ASP A 37 -22.26 -2.81 17.43
N LYS A 38 -23.01 -1.72 17.21
CA LYS A 38 -23.95 -1.57 16.07
C LYS A 38 -23.33 -0.88 14.85
N ILE A 39 -22.09 -0.42 14.92
CA ILE A 39 -21.42 0.25 13.79
C ILE A 39 -21.05 -0.81 12.74
N SER A 40 -21.67 -0.72 11.56
CA SER A 40 -21.38 -1.62 10.44
C SER A 40 -19.95 -1.41 9.92
N SER A 41 -19.30 -2.50 9.52
CA SER A 41 -17.99 -2.49 8.85
C SER A 41 -17.95 -1.56 7.63
N THR A 42 -19.07 -1.44 6.90
CA THR A 42 -19.16 -0.56 5.73
C THR A 42 -19.07 0.92 6.08
N ASP A 43 -19.64 1.34 7.21
CA ASP A 43 -19.59 2.74 7.66
C ASP A 43 -18.20 3.10 8.16
N VAL A 44 -17.54 2.16 8.84
CA VAL A 44 -16.12 2.28 9.22
C VAL A 44 -15.24 2.44 7.98
N LEU A 45 -15.46 1.65 6.94
CA LEU A 45 -14.71 1.73 5.69
C LEU A 45 -14.97 3.04 4.94
N LYS A 46 -16.22 3.48 4.83
CA LYS A 46 -16.54 4.80 4.26
C LYS A 46 -15.80 5.90 5.02
N GLY A 47 -15.73 5.81 6.35
CA GLY A 47 -14.94 6.70 7.19
C GLY A 47 -13.45 6.67 6.84
N TYR A 48 -12.87 5.48 6.68
CA TYR A 48 -11.48 5.31 6.26
C TYR A 48 -11.21 5.98 4.90
N PHE A 49 -12.04 5.68 3.90
CA PHE A 49 -11.88 6.21 2.54
C PHE A 49 -12.10 7.72 2.45
N LYS A 50 -13.02 8.27 3.24
CA LYS A 50 -13.25 9.73 3.33
C LYS A 50 -12.03 10.49 3.84
N HIS A 51 -11.21 9.84 4.67
CA HIS A 51 -10.03 10.45 5.30
C HIS A 51 -8.69 9.90 4.80
N LEU A 52 -8.63 9.17 3.67
CA LEU A 52 -7.42 8.52 3.13
C LEU A 52 -6.14 9.33 3.38
N TYR A 53 -6.07 10.52 2.78
CA TYR A 53 -4.89 11.38 2.77
C TYR A 53 -4.91 12.50 3.82
N THR A 54 -5.71 12.39 4.88
CA THR A 54 -5.77 13.41 5.94
C THR A 54 -4.86 13.04 7.11
N ILE A 55 -3.85 13.87 7.41
CA ILE A 55 -2.94 13.62 8.56
C ILE A 55 -3.58 14.07 9.89
N ALA A 56 -4.41 15.10 9.85
CA ALA A 56 -5.00 15.71 11.03
C ALA A 56 -6.09 14.82 11.65
N GLY A 57 -6.06 14.71 12.97
CA GLY A 57 -7.04 13.96 13.77
C GLY A 57 -6.60 12.54 14.10
N CYS A 58 -7.52 11.81 14.73
CA CYS A 58 -7.28 10.48 15.28
C CYS A 58 -8.10 9.41 14.52
N SER A 59 -7.54 8.21 14.38
CA SER A 59 -8.26 7.04 13.84
C SER A 59 -8.52 6.04 14.95
N SER A 60 -9.76 5.57 15.06
CA SER A 60 -10.10 4.52 16.02
C SER A 60 -9.38 3.21 15.67
N ARG A 61 -9.21 2.32 16.66
CA ARG A 61 -8.61 0.99 16.44
C ARG A 61 -9.37 0.15 15.41
N LYS A 62 -10.70 0.08 15.52
CA LYS A 62 -11.54 -0.68 14.57
C LYS A 62 -11.35 -0.16 13.15
N GLU A 63 -11.32 1.16 12.97
CA GLU A 63 -11.11 1.78 11.66
C GLU A 63 -9.73 1.52 11.08
N TYR A 64 -8.68 1.66 11.90
CA TYR A 64 -7.31 1.40 11.47
C TYR A 64 -7.14 -0.05 11.02
N TRP A 65 -7.53 -1.03 11.86
CA TRP A 65 -7.31 -2.45 11.55
C TRP A 65 -8.17 -2.93 10.39
N LEU A 66 -9.42 -2.48 10.30
CA LEU A 66 -10.29 -2.83 9.16
C LEU A 66 -9.77 -2.20 7.86
N GLY A 67 -9.38 -0.92 7.90
CA GLY A 67 -8.78 -0.25 6.74
C GLY A 67 -7.45 -0.88 6.30
N PHE A 68 -6.61 -1.26 7.27
CA PHE A 68 -5.36 -2.00 7.02
C PHE A 68 -5.65 -3.33 6.33
N LEU A 69 -6.59 -4.13 6.84
CA LEU A 69 -6.97 -5.42 6.26
C LEU A 69 -7.43 -5.25 4.82
N TRP A 70 -8.33 -4.32 4.53
CA TRP A 70 -8.81 -4.07 3.17
C TRP A 70 -7.70 -3.60 2.22
N MET A 71 -6.80 -2.73 2.68
CA MET A 71 -5.65 -2.30 1.90
C MET A 71 -4.67 -3.46 1.64
N MET A 72 -4.50 -4.37 2.59
CA MET A 72 -3.70 -5.59 2.41
C MET A 72 -4.33 -6.54 1.39
N ILE A 73 -5.66 -6.69 1.38
CA ILE A 73 -6.35 -7.46 0.33
C ILE A 73 -6.04 -6.87 -1.04
N PHE A 74 -6.21 -5.55 -1.22
CA PHE A 74 -5.86 -4.90 -2.49
C PHE A 74 -4.39 -5.09 -2.87
N ALA A 75 -3.47 -4.95 -1.91
CA ALA A 75 -2.04 -5.16 -2.15
C ALA A 75 -1.75 -6.58 -2.67
N VAL A 76 -2.30 -7.60 -2.00
CA VAL A 76 -2.13 -9.00 -2.37
C VAL A 76 -2.76 -9.29 -3.73
N SER A 77 -3.97 -8.78 -3.99
CA SER A 77 -4.63 -8.94 -5.29
C SER A 77 -3.81 -8.33 -6.44
N PHE A 78 -3.32 -7.10 -6.29
CA PHE A 78 -2.47 -6.47 -7.30
C PHE A 78 -1.16 -7.22 -7.50
N HIS A 79 -0.54 -7.73 -6.42
CA HIS A 79 0.69 -8.49 -6.51
C HIS A 79 0.51 -9.84 -7.19
N LEU A 80 -0.60 -10.54 -6.93
CA LEU A 80 -0.96 -11.78 -7.61
C LEU A 80 -1.14 -11.56 -9.11
N ILE A 81 -1.90 -10.53 -9.50
CA ILE A 81 -2.12 -10.18 -10.92
C ILE A 81 -0.78 -9.86 -11.60
N TRP A 82 0.06 -9.07 -10.95
CA TRP A 82 1.40 -8.72 -11.44
C TRP A 82 2.27 -9.97 -11.62
N SER A 83 2.35 -10.82 -10.60
CA SER A 83 3.16 -12.04 -10.63
C SER A 83 2.72 -13.00 -11.73
N LEU A 84 1.41 -13.18 -11.90
CA LEU A 84 0.86 -14.05 -12.94
C LEU A 84 1.13 -13.47 -14.33
N SER A 85 0.93 -12.16 -14.52
CA SER A 85 1.20 -11.47 -15.78
C SER A 85 2.68 -11.58 -16.17
N TYR A 86 3.58 -11.41 -15.19
CA TYR A 86 5.02 -11.57 -15.40
C TYR A 86 5.37 -13.00 -15.83
N ALA A 87 4.89 -14.00 -15.09
CA ALA A 87 5.15 -15.41 -15.41
C ALA A 87 4.68 -15.77 -16.83
N SER A 88 3.52 -15.26 -17.27
CA SER A 88 2.96 -15.58 -18.59
C SER A 88 3.59 -14.84 -19.77
N LEU A 89 4.16 -13.65 -19.57
CA LEU A 89 4.51 -12.74 -20.68
C LEU A 89 6.02 -12.45 -20.84
N HIS A 90 6.86 -12.88 -19.90
CA HIS A 90 8.27 -12.45 -19.84
C HIS A 90 9.16 -12.96 -21.00
N ASP A 91 8.79 -14.04 -21.68
CA ASP A 91 9.68 -14.72 -22.64
C ASP A 91 9.55 -14.19 -24.09
N SER A 92 8.48 -13.48 -24.40
CA SER A 92 8.23 -12.99 -25.77
C SER A 92 8.41 -11.47 -25.89
N ALA A 93 8.93 -11.01 -27.02
CA ALA A 93 9.11 -9.58 -27.28
C ALA A 93 7.79 -8.78 -27.20
N SER A 94 6.69 -9.37 -27.67
CA SER A 94 5.35 -8.78 -27.57
C SER A 94 4.82 -8.78 -26.13
N GLY A 95 5.04 -9.87 -25.38
CA GLY A 95 4.67 -9.98 -23.98
C GLY A 95 5.39 -8.97 -23.09
N VAL A 96 6.69 -8.77 -23.30
CA VAL A 96 7.50 -7.78 -22.57
C VAL A 96 7.01 -6.35 -22.77
N ARG A 97 6.52 -6.00 -23.97
CA ARG A 97 5.89 -4.69 -24.22
C ARG A 97 4.63 -4.50 -23.37
N LEU A 98 3.78 -5.53 -23.26
CA LEU A 98 2.59 -5.49 -22.41
C LEU A 98 2.96 -5.46 -20.92
N LEU A 99 3.98 -6.22 -20.53
CA LEU A 99 4.44 -6.30 -19.16
C LEU A 99 4.99 -4.96 -18.66
N LYS A 100 5.63 -4.17 -19.52
CA LYS A 100 6.01 -2.79 -19.21
C LYS A 100 4.82 -1.92 -18.85
N CYS A 101 3.73 -1.99 -19.63
CA CYS A 101 2.49 -1.26 -19.35
C CYS A 101 1.86 -1.73 -18.03
N TYR A 102 1.76 -3.04 -17.81
CA TYR A 102 1.24 -3.59 -16.56
C TYR A 102 2.12 -3.22 -15.36
N GLY A 103 3.44 -3.25 -15.49
CA GLY A 103 4.37 -2.89 -14.43
C GLY A 103 4.28 -1.42 -14.07
N PHE A 104 4.08 -0.58 -15.06
CA PHE A 104 3.80 0.84 -14.86
C PHE A 104 2.51 1.04 -14.04
N VAL A 105 1.39 0.43 -14.44
CA VAL A 105 0.12 0.54 -13.68
C VAL A 105 0.24 -0.06 -12.28
N PHE A 106 0.88 -1.23 -12.16
CA PHE A 106 1.13 -1.90 -10.89
C PHE A 106 1.92 -1.00 -9.92
N ALA A 107 2.90 -0.24 -10.42
CA ALA A 107 3.64 0.72 -9.60
C ALA A 107 2.70 1.77 -8.96
N PHE A 108 1.77 2.35 -9.73
CA PHE A 108 0.79 3.31 -9.19
C PHE A 108 -0.12 2.66 -8.14
N CYS A 109 -0.63 1.46 -8.40
CA CYS A 109 -1.44 0.70 -7.44
C CYS A 109 -0.69 0.45 -6.13
N LYS A 110 0.59 0.09 -6.21
CA LYS A 110 1.46 -0.13 -5.05
C LYS A 110 1.58 1.14 -4.20
N TYR A 111 1.90 2.29 -4.82
CA TYR A 111 2.06 3.55 -4.08
C TYR A 111 0.73 4.11 -3.56
N PHE A 112 -0.38 3.90 -4.27
CA PHE A 112 -1.72 4.20 -3.76
C PHE A 112 -1.97 3.51 -2.41
N VAL A 113 -1.71 2.20 -2.34
CA VAL A 113 -1.87 1.43 -1.11
C VAL A 113 -0.88 1.88 -0.04
N SER A 114 0.41 1.97 -0.37
CA SER A 114 1.46 2.31 0.61
C SER A 114 1.25 3.70 1.23
N ILE A 115 0.94 4.72 0.43
CA ILE A 115 0.71 6.08 0.93
C ILE A 115 -0.55 6.12 1.79
N SER A 116 -1.63 5.46 1.37
CA SER A 116 -2.87 5.37 2.16
C SER A 116 -2.63 4.77 3.55
N LEU A 117 -1.80 3.71 3.62
CA LEU A 117 -1.43 3.06 4.89
C LEU A 117 -0.61 3.99 5.79
N ILE A 118 0.40 4.70 5.25
CA ILE A 118 1.23 5.64 6.01
C ILE A 118 0.37 6.73 6.68
N PHE A 119 -0.57 7.33 5.94
CA PHE A 119 -1.46 8.36 6.49
C PHE A 119 -2.38 7.80 7.58
N SER A 120 -2.89 6.58 7.41
CA SER A 120 -3.68 5.90 8.44
C SER A 120 -2.86 5.61 9.70
N MET A 121 -1.63 5.14 9.54
CA MET A 121 -0.70 4.88 10.65
C MET A 121 -0.38 6.17 11.43
N CYS A 122 -0.18 7.31 10.75
CA CYS A 122 -0.03 8.62 11.40
C CYS A 122 -1.23 8.94 12.29
N ARG A 123 -2.46 8.85 11.76
CA ARG A 123 -3.70 9.10 12.51
C ARG A 123 -3.86 8.14 13.68
N ARG A 124 -3.37 6.91 13.53
CA ARG A 124 -3.43 5.89 14.59
C ARG A 124 -2.43 6.16 15.71
N LEU A 125 -1.22 6.62 15.38
CA LEU A 125 -0.24 7.07 16.37
C LEU A 125 -0.74 8.30 17.14
N HIS A 126 -1.34 9.25 16.43
CA HIS A 126 -1.97 10.44 17.03
C HIS A 126 -3.08 10.07 18.03
N ASP A 127 -3.86 9.01 17.74
CA ASP A 127 -4.88 8.47 18.66
C ASP A 127 -4.31 7.93 19.99
N ALA A 128 -3.01 7.56 20.00
CA ALA A 128 -2.27 7.17 21.19
C ALA A 128 -1.47 8.35 21.82
N ASN A 129 -1.68 9.59 21.35
CA ASN A 129 -0.87 10.79 21.68
C ASN A 129 0.61 10.70 21.29
N ILE A 130 0.96 9.79 20.38
CA ILE A 130 2.32 9.61 19.87
C ILE A 130 2.47 10.40 18.57
N SER A 131 3.61 11.06 18.34
CA SER A 131 3.85 11.79 17.09
C SER A 131 4.02 10.85 15.89
N GLY A 132 3.47 11.22 14.73
CA GLY A 132 3.65 10.47 13.47
C GLY A 132 5.12 10.29 13.03
N TRP A 133 6.05 11.10 13.56
CA TRP A 133 7.50 10.96 13.33
C TRP A 133 8.07 9.59 13.73
N PHE A 134 7.42 8.86 14.65
CA PHE A 134 7.84 7.50 15.00
C PHE A 134 7.74 6.52 13.81
N LEU A 135 6.99 6.85 12.75
CA LEU A 135 7.00 6.06 11.52
C LEU A 135 8.34 6.07 10.79
N LEU A 136 9.22 7.03 11.06
CA LEU A 136 10.59 6.99 10.54
C LEU A 136 11.38 5.78 11.04
N LEU A 137 10.95 5.13 12.12
CA LEU A 137 11.52 3.85 12.54
C LEU A 137 11.35 2.74 11.49
N PHE A 138 10.46 2.88 10.49
CA PHE A 138 10.40 1.94 9.37
C PHE A 138 11.71 1.86 8.59
N LEU A 139 12.56 2.89 8.65
CA LEU A 139 13.89 2.90 8.04
C LEU A 139 14.88 1.96 8.76
N VAL A 140 14.60 1.58 10.01
CA VAL A 140 15.40 0.60 10.77
C VAL A 140 14.73 -0.77 10.64
N PRO A 141 15.30 -1.71 9.86
CA PRO A 141 14.68 -3.00 9.61
C PRO A 141 14.58 -3.82 10.89
N ILE A 142 13.58 -4.70 10.95
CA ILE A 142 13.29 -5.63 12.06
C ILE A 142 12.88 -4.89 13.34
N PHE A 143 13.82 -4.22 14.01
CA PHE A 143 13.57 -3.57 15.30
C PHE A 143 12.56 -2.43 15.16
N GLY A 144 12.73 -1.55 14.18
CA GLY A 144 11.82 -0.44 13.95
C GLY A 144 10.41 -0.90 13.57
N TRP A 145 10.30 -2.00 12.81
CA TRP A 145 9.02 -2.57 12.40
C TRP A 145 8.25 -3.13 13.61
N ILE A 146 8.94 -3.85 14.49
CA ILE A 146 8.35 -4.39 15.72
C ILE A 146 7.88 -3.24 16.63
N VAL A 147 8.72 -2.22 16.83
CA VAL A 147 8.37 -1.06 17.65
C VAL A 147 7.12 -0.38 17.11
N ILE A 148 7.07 -0.07 15.81
CA ILE A 148 5.90 0.58 15.20
C ILE A 148 4.65 -0.31 15.34
N PHE A 149 4.76 -1.61 15.12
CA PHE A 149 3.65 -2.54 15.30
C PHE A 149 3.10 -2.48 16.72
N VAL A 150 3.97 -2.51 17.74
CA VAL A 150 3.57 -2.37 19.14
C VAL A 150 2.92 -1.01 19.40
N LEU A 151 3.47 0.08 18.84
CA LEU A 151 2.88 1.42 18.97
C LEU A 151 1.47 1.51 18.34
N LEU A 152 1.23 0.84 17.22
CA LEU A 152 -0.07 0.80 16.55
C LEU A 152 -1.11 -0.02 17.34
N CYS A 153 -0.67 -0.95 18.20
CA CYS A 153 -1.52 -1.72 19.11
C CYS A 153 -1.90 -0.98 20.40
N GLN A 154 -1.29 0.16 20.70
CA GLN A 154 -1.48 0.89 21.96
C GLN A 154 -2.93 1.28 22.26
N LYS A 155 -3.26 1.53 23.52
CA LYS A 155 -4.61 1.96 23.84
C LYS A 155 -4.89 3.36 23.29
N SER A 156 -6.08 3.55 22.72
CA SER A 156 -6.59 4.87 22.33
C SER A 156 -6.74 5.74 23.56
N GLN A 157 -6.32 7.00 23.47
CA GLN A 157 -6.51 7.97 24.54
C GLN A 157 -7.97 8.40 24.64
N GLU A 158 -8.41 8.74 25.85
CA GLU A 158 -9.75 9.26 26.11
C GLU A 158 -9.94 10.60 25.38
N GLU A 159 -11.15 10.86 24.90
CA GLU A 159 -11.43 11.98 23.97
C GLU A 159 -11.08 13.36 24.55
N GLY A 160 -11.21 13.53 25.87
CA GLY A 160 -10.80 14.76 26.57
C GLY A 160 -9.28 14.90 26.79
N GLN A 161 -8.49 13.85 26.56
CA GLN A 161 -7.04 13.84 26.75
C GLN A 161 -6.25 13.75 25.42
N ARG A 162 -6.93 13.78 24.27
CA ARG A 162 -6.30 13.67 22.95
C ARG A 162 -5.62 14.98 22.54
N LYS A 163 -4.29 14.97 22.48
CA LYS A 163 -3.45 16.09 22.03
C LYS A 163 -3.75 16.51 20.59
N TYR A 164 -4.06 15.55 19.72
CA TYR A 164 -4.27 15.78 18.28
C TYR A 164 -5.74 16.05 17.90
N GLY A 165 -6.63 16.06 18.90
CA GLY A 165 -8.05 16.32 18.75
C GLY A 165 -8.81 15.28 17.93
N ASN A 166 -10.10 15.53 17.76
CA ASN A 166 -10.98 14.64 17.02
C ASN A 166 -10.77 14.73 15.50
N LYS A 167 -11.36 13.77 14.79
CA LYS A 167 -11.22 13.60 13.34
C LYS A 167 -11.70 14.87 12.61
N LYS A 168 -10.80 15.53 11.87
CA LYS A 168 -11.13 16.73 11.08
C LYS A 168 -11.60 16.33 9.67
N PRO A 169 -12.53 17.09 9.05
CA PRO A 169 -12.96 16.85 7.68
C PRO A 169 -11.75 16.90 6.75
N SER A 170 -11.72 16.00 5.77
CA SER A 170 -10.67 16.02 4.77
C SER A 170 -10.79 17.28 3.94
N LYS A 171 -9.78 18.15 4.01
CA LYS A 171 -9.69 19.33 3.14
C LYS A 171 -9.27 18.87 1.75
N ALA A 172 -9.73 19.56 0.70
CA ALA A 172 -9.35 19.25 -0.68
C ALA A 172 -7.81 19.17 -0.87
N ILE A 173 -7.08 20.05 -0.19
CA ILE A 173 -5.61 20.09 -0.23
C ILE A 173 -4.95 18.77 0.21
N ASN A 174 -5.54 18.06 1.18
CA ASN A 174 -5.01 16.78 1.65
C ASN A 174 -5.09 15.71 0.55
N HIS A 175 -6.21 15.69 -0.17
CA HIS A 175 -6.39 14.77 -1.30
C HIS A 175 -5.45 15.11 -2.45
N VAL A 176 -5.28 16.40 -2.75
CA VAL A 176 -4.32 16.86 -3.77
C VAL A 176 -2.90 16.41 -3.42
N ILE A 177 -2.45 16.63 -2.19
CA ILE A 177 -1.13 16.20 -1.72
C ILE A 177 -0.99 14.67 -1.83
N GLY A 178 -1.97 13.91 -1.36
CA GLY A 178 -1.95 12.46 -1.43
C GLY A 178 -1.83 11.94 -2.87
N TRP A 179 -2.66 12.45 -3.79
CA TRP A 179 -2.59 12.09 -5.20
C TRP A 179 -1.29 12.54 -5.87
N LEU A 180 -0.77 13.70 -5.51
CA LEU A 180 0.52 14.19 -5.99
C LEU A 180 1.66 13.25 -5.56
N LEU A 181 1.67 12.76 -4.32
CA LEU A 181 2.64 11.77 -3.86
C LEU A 181 2.51 10.44 -4.63
N VAL A 182 1.28 9.96 -4.84
CA VAL A 182 1.04 8.73 -5.62
C VAL A 182 1.55 8.90 -7.06
N ILE A 183 1.31 10.05 -7.67
CA ILE A 183 1.77 10.32 -9.04
C ILE A 183 3.30 10.40 -9.08
N ILE A 184 3.95 11.16 -8.21
CA ILE A 184 5.40 11.33 -8.23
C ILE A 184 6.12 9.98 -8.02
N PHE A 185 5.77 9.26 -6.96
CA PHE A 185 6.40 7.98 -6.67
C PHE A 185 5.99 6.88 -7.67
N GLY A 186 4.73 6.91 -8.13
CA GLY A 186 4.22 6.01 -9.16
C GLY A 186 4.94 6.18 -10.49
N LEU A 187 5.21 7.42 -10.92
CA LEU A 187 5.99 7.70 -12.13
C LEU A 187 7.42 7.20 -12.00
N PHE A 188 8.11 7.55 -10.90
CA PHE A 188 9.49 7.14 -10.69
C PHE A 188 9.63 5.61 -10.68
N ALA A 189 8.79 4.93 -9.91
CA ALA A 189 8.81 3.48 -9.83
C ALA A 189 8.31 2.82 -11.11
N GLY A 190 7.30 3.37 -11.79
CA GLY A 190 6.82 2.84 -13.05
C GLY A 190 7.91 2.87 -14.12
N VAL A 191 8.67 3.96 -14.22
CA VAL A 191 9.84 4.04 -15.12
C VAL A 191 10.92 3.03 -14.72
N HIS A 192 11.16 2.87 -13.41
CA HIS A 192 12.10 1.88 -12.91
C HIS A 192 11.68 0.44 -13.27
N GLU A 193 10.41 0.07 -13.07
CA GLU A 193 9.87 -1.23 -13.43
C GLU A 193 10.02 -1.49 -14.95
N MET A 194 9.67 -0.51 -15.79
CA MET A 194 9.84 -0.64 -17.24
C MET A 194 11.29 -0.90 -17.66
N LYS A 195 12.26 -0.22 -17.05
CA LYS A 195 13.69 -0.44 -17.30
C LYS A 195 14.13 -1.82 -16.81
N THR A 196 13.67 -2.23 -15.64
CA THR A 196 14.00 -3.54 -15.05
C THR A 196 13.51 -4.67 -15.92
N ILE A 197 12.28 -4.57 -16.43
CA ILE A 197 11.67 -5.56 -17.33
C ILE A 197 12.46 -5.65 -18.64
N GLN A 198 12.83 -4.51 -19.23
CA GLN A 198 13.65 -4.48 -20.45
C GLN A 198 15.01 -5.15 -20.23
N PHE A 199 15.70 -4.78 -19.15
CA PHE A 199 17.02 -5.30 -18.82
C PHE A 199 16.99 -6.82 -18.65
N LYS A 200 16.03 -7.34 -17.87
CA LYS A 200 15.86 -8.77 -17.64
C LYS A 200 15.57 -9.55 -18.93
N TYR A 201 14.79 -8.97 -19.84
CA TYR A 201 14.51 -9.59 -21.13
C TYR A 201 15.74 -9.61 -22.05
N GLU A 202 16.50 -8.51 -22.10
CA GLU A 202 17.74 -8.47 -22.89
C GLU A 202 18.77 -9.47 -22.35
N GLU A 203 18.87 -9.60 -21.03
CA GLU A 203 19.69 -10.60 -20.36
C GLU A 203 19.25 -12.03 -20.74
N SER A 204 17.95 -12.36 -20.67
CA SER A 204 17.44 -13.70 -21.00
C SER A 204 17.66 -14.05 -22.48
N VAL A 205 17.45 -13.10 -23.39
CA VAL A 205 17.69 -13.30 -24.83
C VAL A 205 19.18 -13.52 -25.13
N ASN A 206 20.07 -12.78 -24.47
CA ASN A 206 21.51 -12.94 -24.65
C ASN A 206 22.00 -14.29 -24.13
N LEU A 207 21.47 -14.76 -23.00
CA LEU A 207 21.76 -16.08 -22.45
C LEU A 207 21.31 -17.18 -23.41
N HIS A 208 20.05 -17.15 -23.88
CA HIS A 208 19.56 -18.13 -24.85
C HIS A 208 20.34 -18.12 -26.16
N ARG A 209 20.76 -16.95 -26.63
CA ARG A 209 21.62 -16.84 -27.82
C ARG A 209 22.98 -17.52 -27.58
N PHE A 210 23.58 -17.31 -26.42
CA PHE A 210 24.84 -17.94 -26.05
C PHE A 210 24.71 -19.46 -25.98
N ASP A 211 23.67 -19.99 -25.35
CA ASP A 211 23.40 -21.43 -25.26
C ASP A 211 23.26 -22.07 -26.65
N MET A 212 22.53 -21.41 -27.57
CA MET A 212 22.42 -21.86 -28.96
C MET A 212 23.77 -21.89 -29.70
N PHE A 213 24.68 -20.95 -29.41
CA PHE A 213 26.02 -20.97 -30.00
C PHE A 213 26.86 -22.14 -29.49
N ILE A 214 26.85 -22.39 -28.17
CA ILE A 214 27.56 -23.52 -27.57
C ILE A 214 27.03 -24.85 -28.12
N GLN A 215 25.70 -24.98 -28.24
CA GLN A 215 25.09 -26.18 -28.80
C GLN A 215 25.53 -26.42 -30.25
N LYS A 216 25.50 -25.38 -31.11
CA LYS A 216 25.96 -25.49 -32.50
C LYS A 216 27.46 -25.83 -32.61
N GLU A 217 28.30 -25.27 -31.74
CA GLU A 217 29.73 -25.60 -31.71
C GLU A 217 29.96 -27.07 -31.32
N ASN A 218 29.22 -27.58 -30.33
CA ASN A 218 29.30 -28.97 -29.91
C ASN A 218 28.79 -29.95 -30.98
N GLU A 219 27.69 -29.63 -31.66
CA GLU A 219 27.18 -30.39 -32.80
C GLU A 219 28.21 -30.42 -33.94
N GLY A 220 28.78 -29.27 -34.31
CA GLY A 220 29.83 -29.19 -35.34
C GLY A 220 31.09 -30.01 -35.01
N LYS A 221 31.51 -30.02 -33.73
CA LYS A 221 32.60 -30.90 -33.27
C LYS A 221 32.24 -32.37 -33.44
N TYR A 222 31.03 -32.77 -33.04
CA TYR A 222 30.56 -34.16 -33.15
C TYR A 222 30.53 -34.64 -34.61
N TYR A 223 30.03 -33.82 -35.54
CA TYR A 223 30.05 -34.14 -36.99
C TYR A 223 31.48 -34.31 -37.53
N ASN A 224 32.43 -33.49 -37.08
CA ASN A 224 33.83 -33.63 -37.50
C ASN A 224 34.50 -34.90 -36.94
N TYR A 225 34.17 -35.32 -35.71
CA TYR A 225 34.68 -36.58 -35.15
C TYR A 225 34.14 -37.81 -35.87
N THR A 226 32.84 -37.85 -36.19
CA THR A 226 32.25 -39.00 -36.88
C THR A 226 32.72 -39.12 -38.32
N TYR A 227 32.82 -37.99 -39.05
CA TYR A 227 33.28 -37.98 -40.44
C TYR A 227 34.78 -38.34 -40.58
N ASN A 228 35.64 -37.79 -39.72
CA ASN A 228 37.06 -38.15 -39.74
C ASN A 228 37.31 -39.56 -39.20
N GLY A 229 36.52 -40.06 -38.25
CA GLY A 229 36.62 -41.44 -37.75
C GLY A 229 36.32 -42.49 -38.83
N SER A 230 35.34 -42.23 -39.71
CA SER A 230 34.98 -43.16 -40.79
C SER A 230 35.97 -43.21 -41.97
N ASN A 231 36.92 -42.28 -42.06
CA ASN A 231 37.92 -42.26 -43.15
C ASN A 231 39.19 -43.09 -42.85
N TYR A 232 39.30 -43.70 -41.66
CA TYR A 232 40.47 -44.53 -41.28
C TYR A 232 40.19 -46.05 -41.31
N ASP A 233 38.99 -46.48 -41.71
CA ASP A 233 38.57 -47.90 -41.72
C ASP A 233 38.57 -48.55 -43.13
N HIS A 234 39.36 -48.04 -44.08
CA HIS A 234 39.56 -48.65 -45.41
C HIS A 234 41.01 -49.07 -45.66
#